data_AF-A0A256ZF55-F1
#
_entry.id   AF-A0A256ZF55-F1
#
_cell.length_a   1.000
_cell.length_b   1.000
_cell.length_c   1.000
_cell.angle_alpha   90.00
_cell.angle_beta   90.00
_cell.angle_gamma   90.00
#
_symmetry.space_group_name_H-M   'P 1'
#
loop_
_entity.id
_entity.type
_entity.pdbx_description
1 polymer ?
#
loop_
_entity_poly.entity_id
_entity_poly.type
_entity_poly.pdbx_seq_one_letter_code
_entity_poly.pdbx_strand_id
1 'polypeptide(L)'
;MMAIRWYVRDGVLALRESVNKPTYLAELLRPFRNKIFSAKIRPAHKLNSLLRIIRDHEGFNKAIVFIDRVIVAEYVAEKLSHVGTVILCGKTRLREDVREVLRKARSKETRIIVSTSAGEEGIDLPEADLLIVWSNVASTLRFIQRHGRILRALAKEEAKRKLKFVTYIITPDTPDIDSFVDSIEMARKAGVDIPIDPEVVEVLWKRTTRSKIVALLEGRPSPLEWIIEATGMPKNIALRNLRRLLEHGDAVYIYTHLGKVYALSEEIEFLYQEFPEYLTPSSNVEVKARPIMPSGVLGRSVSGSYWKVYERMVKLLKKYGVIRGVQVSSIVKLKTGVLKLVNLKYSFPIDSEEKLKLVLDNAFSETIANIKP
;
A
#
# COMPACT_ATOMS: atom_id res chain seq x y z
N MET A 1 -5.62 4.92 11.25
CA MET A 1 -4.58 4.43 10.31
C MET A 1 -3.27 5.24 10.37
N MET A 2 -3.30 6.57 10.49
CA MET A 2 -2.07 7.39 10.54
C MET A 2 -1.20 7.11 11.77
N ALA A 3 -1.78 6.98 12.97
CA ALA A 3 -1.05 6.68 14.20
C ALA A 3 -0.21 5.40 14.11
N ILE A 4 -0.83 4.30 13.62
CA ILE A 4 -0.14 3.03 13.41
C ILE A 4 1.01 3.23 12.43
N ARG A 5 0.78 3.89 11.28
CA ARG A 5 1.83 4.17 10.30
C ARG A 5 3.01 4.93 10.90
N TRP A 6 2.77 5.99 11.68
CA TRP A 6 3.85 6.73 12.33
C TRP A 6 4.58 5.91 13.37
N TYR A 7 3.86 5.13 14.17
CA TYR A 7 4.46 4.27 15.18
C TYR A 7 5.35 3.19 14.57
N VAL A 8 4.85 2.44 13.58
CA VAL A 8 5.61 1.33 12.99
C VAL A 8 6.78 1.82 12.14
N ARG A 9 6.65 3.00 11.50
CA ARG A 9 7.70 3.54 10.64
C ARG A 9 8.77 4.29 11.42
N ASP A 10 8.35 5.20 12.31
CA ASP A 10 9.21 6.20 12.95
C ASP A 10 9.31 6.03 14.48
N GLY A 11 8.51 5.16 15.08
CA GLY A 11 8.57 4.83 16.51
C GLY A 11 7.67 5.69 17.39
N VAL A 12 7.78 5.48 18.71
CA VAL A 12 6.90 6.13 19.70
C VAL A 12 7.13 7.64 19.81
N LEU A 13 8.36 8.12 19.58
CA LEU A 13 8.66 9.55 19.60
C LEU A 13 7.83 10.34 18.58
N ALA A 14 7.70 9.81 17.36
CA ALA A 14 6.86 10.41 16.34
C ALA A 14 5.38 10.46 16.76
N LEU A 15 4.90 9.40 17.41
CA LEU A 15 3.52 9.35 17.91
C LEU A 15 3.28 10.33 19.06
N ARG A 16 4.22 10.44 20.01
CA ARG A 16 4.17 11.39 21.14
C ARG A 16 4.11 12.84 20.66
N GLU A 17 4.97 13.22 19.71
CA GLU A 17 4.94 14.56 19.12
C GLU A 17 3.58 14.89 18.51
N SER A 18 2.95 13.92 17.84
CA SER A 18 1.63 14.12 17.23
C SER A 18 0.49 14.20 18.24
N VAL A 19 0.53 13.40 19.32
CA VAL A 19 -0.52 13.39 20.36
C VAL A 19 -0.46 14.63 21.26
N ASN A 20 0.69 15.30 21.35
CA ASN A 20 0.81 16.55 22.11
C ASN A 20 0.24 17.78 21.39
N LYS A 21 -0.27 17.63 20.16
CA LYS A 21 -0.91 18.71 19.40
C LYS A 21 -2.43 18.61 19.51
N PRO A 22 -3.18 19.72 19.60
CA PRO A 22 -4.64 19.71 19.68
C PRO A 22 -5.23 19.31 18.32
N THR A 23 -5.26 18.01 18.05
CA THR A 23 -5.70 17.43 16.79
C THR A 23 -6.71 16.33 17.06
N TYR A 24 -7.58 16.05 16.09
CA TYR A 24 -8.52 14.93 16.15
C TYR A 24 -7.82 13.59 16.43
N LEU A 25 -6.59 13.42 15.93
CA LEU A 25 -5.80 12.23 16.22
C LEU A 25 -5.41 12.13 17.70
N ALA A 26 -5.07 13.25 18.34
CA ALA A 26 -4.75 13.28 19.76
C ALA A 26 -5.97 12.91 20.61
N GLU A 27 -7.16 13.40 20.25
CA GLU A 27 -8.43 13.04 20.90
C GLU A 27 -8.71 11.55 20.79
N LEU A 28 -8.62 10.99 19.58
CA LEU A 28 -8.80 9.55 19.33
C LEU A 28 -7.82 8.69 20.14
N LEU A 29 -6.60 9.19 20.39
CA LEU A 29 -5.55 8.47 21.12
C LEU A 29 -5.54 8.74 22.62
N ARG A 30 -6.41 9.63 23.13
CA ARG A 30 -6.50 9.96 24.56
C ARG A 30 -6.65 8.72 25.45
N PRO A 31 -7.47 7.70 25.13
CA PRO A 31 -7.55 6.48 25.94
C PRO A 31 -6.24 5.69 26.04
N PHE A 32 -5.35 5.86 25.06
CA PHE A 32 -4.08 5.14 24.97
C PHE A 32 -2.89 5.97 25.48
N ARG A 33 -3.10 7.18 26.00
CA ARG A 33 -2.03 8.10 26.40
C ARG A 33 -1.04 7.44 27.36
N ASN A 34 -1.51 6.76 28.41
CA ASN A 34 -0.64 6.08 29.37
C ASN A 34 0.25 5.01 28.72
N LYS A 35 -0.27 4.29 27.71
CA LYS A 35 0.54 3.33 26.94
C LYS A 35 1.58 4.05 26.08
N ILE A 36 1.17 5.09 25.36
CA ILE A 36 2.06 5.88 24.47
C ILE A 36 3.22 6.51 25.24
N PHE A 37 2.96 7.02 26.44
CA PHE A 37 3.96 7.68 27.30
C PHE A 37 4.65 6.72 28.28
N SER A 38 4.38 5.42 28.20
CA SER A 38 5.05 4.43 29.05
C SER A 38 6.56 4.44 28.83
N ALA A 39 7.32 4.45 29.92
CA ALA A 39 8.78 4.33 29.90
C ALA A 39 9.27 2.96 29.39
N LYS A 40 8.39 1.94 29.38
CA LYS A 40 8.71 0.59 28.86
C LYS A 40 8.87 0.55 27.34
N ILE A 41 8.39 1.56 26.62
CA ILE A 41 8.46 1.61 25.16
C ILE A 41 9.75 2.32 24.73
N ARG A 42 10.55 1.64 23.90
CA ARG A 42 11.78 2.20 23.31
C ARG A 42 11.45 3.48 22.51
N PRO A 43 12.18 4.59 22.69
CA PRO A 43 11.92 5.84 21.96
C PRO A 43 11.99 5.69 20.44
N ALA A 44 13.00 4.97 19.94
CA ALA A 44 13.23 4.70 18.53
C ALA A 44 13.51 3.20 18.33
N HIS A 45 12.49 2.43 17.94
CA HIS A 45 12.56 0.96 17.90
C HIS A 45 13.53 0.41 16.84
N LYS A 46 13.79 1.17 15.77
CA LYS A 46 14.74 0.83 14.70
C LYS A 46 16.20 1.21 15.00
N LEU A 47 16.49 1.85 16.14
CA LEU A 47 17.83 2.37 16.45
C LEU A 47 18.90 1.27 16.47
N ASN A 48 18.62 0.13 17.09
CA ASN A 48 19.58 -0.97 17.16
C ASN A 48 19.90 -1.53 15.76
N SER A 49 18.92 -1.57 14.86
CA SER A 49 19.13 -1.97 13.47
C SER A 49 20.01 -0.96 12.73
N LEU A 50 19.80 0.35 12.94
CA LEU A 50 20.65 1.41 12.38
C LEU A 50 22.09 1.27 12.87
N LEU A 51 22.30 1.10 14.19
CA LEU A 51 23.63 0.92 14.77
C LEU A 51 24.32 -0.32 14.22
N ARG A 52 23.57 -1.42 14.07
CA ARG A 52 24.07 -2.64 13.43
C ARG A 52 24.49 -2.39 11.99
N ILE A 53 23.69 -1.69 11.17
CA ILE A 53 24.03 -1.38 9.77
C ILE A 53 25.32 -0.55 9.69
N ILE A 54 25.46 0.46 10.55
CA ILE A 54 26.66 1.32 10.61
C ILE A 54 27.92 0.49 10.94
N ARG A 55 27.80 -0.47 11.87
CA ARG A 55 28.90 -1.35 12.26
C ARG A 55 29.20 -2.43 11.20
N ASP A 56 28.17 -3.09 10.69
CA ASP A 56 28.33 -4.21 9.75
C ASP A 56 28.86 -3.72 8.38
N HIS A 57 28.73 -2.42 8.07
CA HIS A 57 29.32 -1.76 6.88
C HIS A 57 30.57 -0.94 7.23
N GLU A 58 31.43 -1.46 8.11
CA GLU A 58 32.76 -0.88 8.39
C GLU A 58 33.52 -0.62 7.06
N GLY A 59 33.81 0.65 6.76
CA GLY A 59 34.46 1.06 5.50
C GLY A 59 33.68 2.07 4.65
N PHE A 60 32.50 2.52 5.10
CA PHE A 60 31.90 3.74 4.60
C PHE A 60 32.65 4.98 5.15
N ASN A 61 32.86 5.97 4.29
CA ASN A 61 33.42 7.26 4.66
C ASN A 61 32.33 8.24 5.10
N LYS A 62 31.18 8.20 4.42
CA LYS A 62 30.08 9.13 4.65
C LYS A 62 28.74 8.43 4.44
N ALA A 63 27.90 8.44 5.48
CA ALA A 63 26.56 7.89 5.45
C ALA A 63 25.50 8.99 5.48
N ILE A 64 24.40 8.79 4.76
CA ILE A 64 23.17 9.58 4.92
C ILE A 64 22.05 8.68 5.44
N VAL A 65 21.44 9.09 6.54
CA VAL A 65 20.30 8.43 7.17
C VAL A 65 19.05 9.27 6.95
N PHE A 66 18.09 8.75 6.17
CA PHE A 66 16.84 9.44 5.88
C PHE A 66 15.74 9.11 6.89
N ILE A 67 15.32 10.11 7.68
CA ILE A 67 14.30 10.01 8.71
C ILE A 67 13.25 11.11 8.50
N ASP A 68 11.98 10.76 8.26
CA ASP A 68 10.96 11.76 7.94
C ASP A 68 10.61 12.66 9.14
N ARG A 69 10.63 12.14 10.37
CA ARG A 69 10.19 12.86 11.57
C ARG A 69 11.36 13.54 12.26
N VAL A 70 11.32 14.87 12.35
CA VAL A 70 12.37 15.69 12.96
C VAL A 70 12.73 15.24 14.37
N ILE A 71 11.74 15.00 15.24
CA ILE A 71 11.99 14.55 16.63
C ILE A 71 12.77 13.22 16.69
N VAL A 72 12.57 12.35 15.70
CA VAL A 72 13.29 11.06 15.61
C VAL A 72 14.67 11.29 15.05
N ALA A 73 14.81 12.18 14.06
CA ALA A 73 16.10 12.58 13.49
C ALA A 73 17.02 13.20 14.55
N GLU A 74 16.50 14.11 15.38
CA GLU A 74 17.22 14.73 16.50
C GLU A 74 17.69 13.67 17.51
N TYR A 75 16.78 12.79 17.92
CA TYR A 75 17.11 11.70 18.84
C TYR A 75 18.19 10.76 18.29
N VAL A 76 18.09 10.38 17.01
CA VAL A 76 19.09 9.51 16.36
C VAL A 76 20.43 10.24 16.23
N ALA A 77 20.44 11.51 15.84
CA ALA A 77 21.65 12.31 15.72
C ALA A 77 22.38 12.45 17.06
N GLU A 78 21.64 12.66 18.16
CA GLU A 78 22.18 12.69 19.52
C GLU A 78 22.88 11.35 19.87
N LYS A 79 22.23 10.22 19.58
CA LYS A 79 22.82 8.89 19.84
C LYS A 79 24.03 8.57 18.96
N LEU A 80 24.16 9.22 17.81
CA LEU A 80 25.29 9.09 16.90
C LEU A 80 26.31 10.24 17.02
N SER A 81 26.17 11.13 18.01
CA SER A 81 27.06 12.30 18.16
C SER A 81 28.55 11.94 18.24
N HIS A 82 28.86 10.82 18.89
CA HIS A 82 30.22 10.29 19.06
C HIS A 82 30.93 9.84 17.77
N VAL A 83 30.21 9.68 16.64
CA VAL A 83 30.78 9.26 15.35
C VAL A 83 30.87 10.39 14.32
N GLY A 84 30.77 11.65 14.75
CA GLY A 84 30.81 12.81 13.83
C GLY A 84 29.52 12.92 13.03
N THR A 85 28.43 13.27 13.70
CA THR A 85 27.09 13.33 13.12
C THR A 85 26.57 14.76 13.03
N VAL A 86 25.90 15.07 11.92
CA VAL A 86 25.15 16.32 11.74
C VAL A 86 23.70 16.03 11.35
N ILE A 87 22.79 16.93 11.73
CA ILE A 87 21.38 16.87 11.36
C ILE A 87 21.04 17.92 10.29
N LEU A 88 20.35 17.50 9.23
CA LEU A 88 19.82 18.37 8.18
C LEU A 88 18.29 18.36 8.20
N CYS A 89 17.73 19.47 8.69
CA CYS A 89 16.29 19.74 8.77
C CYS A 89 15.91 20.96 7.92
N GLY A 90 14.63 21.09 7.56
CA GLY A 90 14.13 22.24 6.80
C GLY A 90 14.37 23.59 7.53
N LYS A 91 14.44 24.67 6.73
CA LYS A 91 14.85 26.03 7.15
C LYS A 91 14.18 26.57 8.41
N THR A 92 12.93 26.21 8.70
CA THR A 92 12.14 26.77 9.80
C THR A 92 12.50 26.21 11.18
N ARG A 93 13.32 25.15 11.27
CA ARG A 93 13.66 24.47 12.54
C ARG A 93 15.14 24.44 12.88
N LEU A 94 16.01 24.82 11.96
CA LEU A 94 17.43 24.95 12.25
C LEU A 94 17.64 26.23 13.09
N ARG A 95 18.24 26.08 14.26
CA ARG A 95 18.74 27.21 15.07
C ARG A 95 20.01 27.82 14.46
N GLU A 96 20.67 27.09 13.56
CA GLU A 96 21.89 27.47 12.84
C GLU A 96 21.57 27.78 11.37
N ASP A 97 22.41 28.62 10.71
CA ASP A 97 22.32 28.84 9.27
C ASP A 97 22.50 27.52 8.51
N VAL A 98 21.56 27.21 7.61
CA VAL A 98 21.59 26.03 6.73
C VAL A 98 22.94 25.92 5.99
N ARG A 99 23.55 27.05 5.61
CA ARG A 99 24.88 27.07 4.97
C ARG A 99 25.97 26.49 5.87
N GLU A 100 25.94 26.82 7.15
CA GLU A 100 26.93 26.33 8.13
C GLU A 100 26.73 24.84 8.41
N VAL A 101 25.48 24.40 8.53
CA VAL A 101 25.17 22.97 8.68
C VAL A 101 25.59 22.18 7.44
N LEU A 102 25.43 22.74 6.23
CA LEU A 102 25.92 22.13 5.00
C LEU A 102 27.45 22.11 4.91
N ARG A 103 28.12 23.16 5.39
CA ARG A 103 29.59 23.19 5.50
C ARG A 103 30.08 22.08 6.42
N LYS A 104 29.49 21.94 7.61
CA LYS A 104 29.74 20.83 8.54
C LYS A 104 29.47 19.48 7.86
N ALA A 105 28.32 19.31 7.22
CA ALA A 105 27.96 18.09 6.50
C ALA A 105 28.95 17.69 5.41
N ARG A 106 29.60 18.66 4.75
CA ARG A 106 30.65 18.42 3.74
C ARG A 106 32.02 18.12 4.35
N SER A 107 32.27 18.48 5.61
CA SER A 107 33.53 18.19 6.33
C SER A 107 33.87 16.70 6.32
N LYS A 108 35.18 16.38 6.26
CA LYS A 108 35.68 15.00 6.37
C LYS A 108 35.47 14.41 7.76
N GLU A 109 35.36 15.25 8.79
CA GLU A 109 35.11 14.84 10.18
C GLU A 109 33.65 14.38 10.39
N THR A 110 32.73 14.88 9.57
CA THR A 110 31.34 14.42 9.59
C THR A 110 31.22 13.13 8.79
N ARG A 111 31.04 12.02 9.50
CA ARG A 111 30.82 10.69 8.89
C ARG A 111 29.35 10.40 8.66
N ILE A 112 28.43 10.96 9.45
CA ILE A 112 27.00 10.64 9.33
C ILE A 112 26.17 11.91 9.22
N ILE A 113 25.21 11.88 8.29
CA ILE A 113 24.25 12.96 8.07
C ILE A 113 22.85 12.39 8.28
N VAL A 114 22.16 12.87 9.29
CA VAL A 114 20.75 12.53 9.51
C VAL A 114 19.89 13.58 8.80
N SER A 115 19.20 13.19 7.72
CA SER A 115 18.43 14.10 6.89
C SER A 115 16.94 13.82 6.96
N THR A 116 16.13 14.89 7.07
CA THR A 116 14.66 14.80 7.01
C THR A 116 14.11 15.11 5.61
N SER A 117 12.83 14.83 5.35
CA SER A 117 12.21 15.09 4.04
C SER A 117 12.24 16.58 3.66
N ALA A 118 12.20 17.49 4.64
CA ALA A 118 12.36 18.93 4.40
C ALA A 118 13.84 19.34 4.20
N GLY A 119 14.79 18.49 4.61
CA GLY A 119 16.21 18.59 4.27
C GLY A 119 16.54 18.02 2.89
N GLU A 120 15.61 17.30 2.27
CA GLU A 120 15.76 16.64 0.96
C GLU A 120 15.31 17.56 -0.20
N GLU A 121 14.19 18.28 -0.03
CA GLU A 121 13.67 19.21 -1.05
C GLU A 121 14.50 20.49 -1.11
N GLY A 122 15.13 20.75 -2.27
CA GLY A 122 15.85 22.01 -2.55
C GLY A 122 17.25 22.16 -1.95
N ILE A 123 17.79 21.14 -1.29
CA ILE A 123 19.14 21.16 -0.70
C ILE A 123 20.04 20.13 -1.40
N ASP A 124 21.24 20.55 -1.81
CA ASP A 124 22.27 19.70 -2.39
C ASP A 124 23.02 18.96 -1.26
N LEU A 125 22.65 17.70 -1.05
CA LEU A 125 23.28 16.82 -0.07
C LEU A 125 24.69 16.43 -0.55
N PRO A 126 25.67 16.29 0.35
CA PRO A 126 27.00 15.83 -0.02
C PRO A 126 26.96 14.38 -0.51
N GLU A 127 27.97 14.00 -1.30
CA GLU A 127 28.16 12.62 -1.72
C GLU A 127 28.37 11.69 -0.53
N ALA A 128 27.72 10.53 -0.56
CA ALA A 128 27.75 9.51 0.47
C ALA A 128 27.98 8.13 -0.15
N ASP A 129 28.73 7.28 0.54
CA ASP A 129 29.00 5.90 0.11
C ASP A 129 28.11 4.85 0.79
N LEU A 130 27.36 5.25 1.82
CA LEU A 130 26.31 4.45 2.45
C LEU A 130 25.02 5.26 2.57
N LEU A 131 23.92 4.69 2.08
CA LEU A 131 22.60 5.25 2.30
C LEU A 131 21.76 4.35 3.19
N ILE A 132 21.11 4.94 4.20
CA ILE A 132 20.21 4.22 5.09
C ILE A 132 18.84 4.90 5.09
N VAL A 133 17.82 4.17 4.64
CA VAL A 133 16.42 4.63 4.65
C VAL A 133 15.74 4.08 5.89
N TRP A 134 15.51 4.95 6.87
CA TRP A 134 14.77 4.61 8.10
C TRP A 134 13.26 4.69 7.89
N SER A 135 12.82 5.78 7.25
CA SER A 135 11.41 6.05 6.99
C SER A 135 11.10 5.71 5.54
N ASN A 136 10.53 4.53 5.29
CA ASN A 136 10.05 4.14 3.97
C ASN A 136 8.93 5.11 3.54
N VAL A 137 9.10 5.74 2.38
CA VAL A 137 8.16 6.74 1.87
C VAL A 137 7.20 6.08 0.91
N ALA A 138 5.90 6.32 1.10
CA ALA A 138 4.84 5.83 0.22
C ALA A 138 4.71 6.63 -1.09
N SER A 139 5.57 7.63 -1.32
CA SER A 139 5.56 8.45 -2.54
C SER A 139 6.63 7.93 -3.47
N THR A 140 6.18 7.35 -4.59
CA THR A 140 7.01 6.91 -5.72
C THR A 140 7.90 8.02 -6.22
N LEU A 141 7.41 9.26 -6.28
CA LEU A 141 8.20 10.41 -6.73
C LEU A 141 9.36 10.71 -5.77
N ARG A 142 9.13 10.69 -4.45
CA ARG A 142 10.21 10.88 -3.47
C ARG A 142 11.16 9.68 -3.46
N PHE A 143 10.64 8.46 -3.57
CA PHE A 143 11.47 7.27 -3.70
C PHE A 143 12.38 7.36 -4.93
N ILE A 144 11.85 7.75 -6.09
CA ILE A 144 12.58 7.98 -7.35
C ILE A 144 13.51 9.19 -7.25
N GLN A 145 13.15 10.28 -6.58
CA GLN A 145 14.02 11.45 -6.41
C GLN A 145 15.19 11.16 -5.48
N ARG A 146 14.96 10.41 -4.39
CA ARG A 146 16.02 9.85 -3.54
C ARG A 146 16.92 8.97 -4.40
N HIS A 147 16.35 7.99 -5.11
CA HIS A 147 17.09 7.11 -6.01
C HIS A 147 17.80 7.84 -7.12
N GLY A 148 17.23 8.86 -7.73
CA GLY A 148 17.87 9.64 -8.78
C GLY A 148 19.07 10.44 -8.27
N ARG A 149 19.05 10.92 -7.02
CA ARG A 149 20.23 11.52 -6.38
C ARG A 149 21.31 10.48 -6.09
N ILE A 150 20.89 9.30 -5.66
CA ILE A 150 21.75 8.15 -5.38
C ILE A 150 22.38 7.60 -6.67
N LEU A 151 21.60 7.43 -7.74
CA LEU A 151 21.98 6.97 -9.07
C LEU A 151 22.86 7.99 -9.80
N ARG A 152 22.62 9.30 -9.62
CA ARG A 152 23.54 10.33 -10.14
C ARG A 152 24.92 10.28 -9.47
N ALA A 153 25.00 9.92 -8.19
CA ALA A 153 26.28 9.67 -7.52
C ALA A 153 26.95 8.37 -8.00
N LEU A 154 26.17 7.40 -8.47
CA LEU A 154 26.65 6.16 -9.08
C LEU A 154 27.12 6.34 -10.55
N ALA A 155 26.48 7.23 -11.31
CA ALA A 155 26.69 7.39 -12.76
C ALA A 155 27.86 8.31 -13.15
N LYS A 156 28.39 9.13 -12.23
CA LYS A 156 29.59 9.93 -12.52
C LYS A 156 30.82 9.04 -12.44
N GLU A 157 31.44 8.72 -13.58
CA GLU A 157 32.76 8.06 -13.63
C GLU A 157 33.83 8.84 -12.85
N GLU A 158 33.69 10.17 -12.76
CA GLU A 158 34.57 11.09 -12.02
C GLU A 158 34.20 11.26 -10.53
N ALA A 159 33.15 10.62 -10.03
CA ALA A 159 32.85 10.66 -8.60
C ALA A 159 33.96 9.94 -7.84
N LYS A 160 34.75 10.70 -7.05
CA LYS A 160 35.82 10.16 -6.20
C LYS A 160 35.35 9.07 -5.23
N ARG A 161 34.04 8.96 -4.97
CA ARG A 161 33.41 7.93 -4.12
C ARG A 161 32.15 7.37 -4.78
N LYS A 162 32.24 6.14 -5.29
CA LYS A 162 31.06 5.37 -5.74
C LYS A 162 30.21 5.01 -4.51
N LEU A 163 28.90 5.19 -4.60
CA LEU A 163 27.98 4.66 -3.60
C LEU A 163 28.15 3.14 -3.53
N LYS A 164 28.40 2.63 -2.32
CA LYS A 164 28.66 1.20 -2.11
C LYS A 164 27.38 0.46 -1.74
N PHE A 165 26.53 1.06 -0.90
CA PHE A 165 25.38 0.37 -0.33
C PHE A 165 24.15 1.27 -0.17
N VAL A 166 22.97 0.69 -0.42
CA VAL A 166 21.67 1.25 -0.03
C VAL A 166 20.99 0.25 0.89
N THR A 167 20.62 0.69 2.09
CA THR A 167 19.97 -0.15 3.11
C THR A 167 18.61 0.42 3.50
N TYR A 168 17.63 -0.45 3.67
CA TYR A 168 16.29 -0.10 4.14
C TYR A 168 16.00 -0.75 5.48
N ILE A 169 15.49 0.04 6.43
CA ILE A 169 15.06 -0.48 7.73
C ILE A 169 13.54 -0.59 7.73
N ILE A 170 13.03 -1.80 7.76
CA ILE A 170 11.60 -2.11 7.67
C ILE A 170 11.16 -2.80 8.96
N THR A 171 10.01 -2.39 9.50
CA THR A 171 9.39 -3.08 10.63
C THR A 171 8.61 -4.29 10.12
N PRO A 172 9.04 -5.53 10.41
CA PRO A 172 8.40 -6.74 9.89
C PRO A 172 6.97 -6.87 10.39
N ASP A 173 6.11 -7.57 9.62
CA ASP A 173 4.72 -7.86 9.99
C ASP A 173 3.83 -6.64 10.28
N THR A 174 4.22 -5.47 9.79
CA THR A 174 3.47 -4.23 9.96
C THR A 174 3.20 -3.54 8.63
N PRO A 175 2.28 -2.54 8.57
CA PRO A 175 2.08 -1.76 7.36
C PRO A 175 3.31 -1.06 6.76
N ASP A 176 4.46 -1.06 7.46
CA ASP A 176 5.74 -0.58 6.94
C ASP A 176 6.26 -1.48 5.80
N ILE A 177 6.12 -2.81 5.91
CA ILE A 177 6.54 -3.73 4.85
C ILE A 177 5.66 -3.58 3.60
N ASP A 178 4.34 -3.41 3.79
CA ASP A 178 3.42 -3.16 2.67
C ASP A 178 3.85 -1.92 1.90
N SER A 179 4.13 -0.83 2.63
CA SER A 179 4.52 0.45 2.05
C SER A 179 5.86 0.36 1.32
N PHE A 180 6.79 -0.46 1.81
CA PHE A 180 8.07 -0.68 1.15
C PHE A 180 7.91 -1.45 -0.16
N VAL A 181 7.20 -2.57 -0.13
CA VAL A 181 6.97 -3.42 -1.30
C VAL A 181 6.16 -2.67 -2.37
N ASP A 182 5.12 -1.92 -1.96
CA ASP A 182 4.39 -1.02 -2.87
C ASP A 182 5.32 -0.03 -3.59
N SER A 183 6.26 0.59 -2.86
CA SER A 183 7.17 1.57 -3.43
C SER A 183 8.12 0.96 -4.45
N ILE A 184 8.57 -0.29 -4.23
CA ILE A 184 9.36 -1.04 -5.21
C ILE A 184 8.54 -1.32 -6.48
N GLU A 185 7.34 -1.86 -6.32
CA GLU A 185 6.44 -2.16 -7.44
C GLU A 185 6.14 -0.90 -8.28
N MET A 186 5.82 0.21 -7.61
CA MET A 186 5.51 1.47 -8.27
C MET A 186 6.71 2.06 -9.02
N ALA A 187 7.91 1.98 -8.44
CA ALA A 187 9.12 2.46 -9.10
C ALA A 187 9.49 1.60 -10.32
N ARG A 188 9.39 0.27 -10.22
CA ARG A 188 9.57 -0.63 -11.37
C ARG A 188 8.56 -0.35 -12.47
N LYS A 189 7.28 -0.13 -12.13
CA LYS A 189 6.23 0.28 -13.09
C LYS A 189 6.52 1.62 -13.76
N ALA A 190 7.24 2.52 -13.08
CA ALA A 190 7.69 3.80 -13.63
C ALA A 190 9.00 3.70 -14.44
N GLY A 191 9.53 2.49 -14.66
CA GLY A 191 10.77 2.26 -15.40
C GLY A 191 12.04 2.60 -14.61
N VAL A 192 11.96 2.70 -13.29
CA VAL A 192 13.12 2.95 -12.43
C VAL A 192 13.67 1.62 -11.92
N ASP A 193 14.92 1.34 -12.28
CA ASP A 193 15.64 0.19 -11.76
C ASP A 193 16.01 0.42 -10.29
N ILE A 194 15.67 -0.55 -9.46
CA ILE A 194 16.00 -0.55 -8.03
C ILE A 194 16.93 -1.73 -7.82
N PRO A 195 18.16 -1.51 -7.31
CA PRO A 195 19.15 -2.55 -7.10
C PRO A 195 18.82 -3.38 -5.84
N ILE A 196 17.67 -4.05 -5.86
CA ILE A 196 17.23 -5.01 -4.86
C ILE A 196 16.97 -6.33 -5.58
N ASP A 197 17.62 -7.38 -5.09
CA ASP A 197 17.45 -8.74 -5.57
C ASP A 197 15.95 -9.13 -5.64
N PRO A 198 15.45 -9.58 -6.80
CA PRO A 198 14.09 -10.08 -6.94
C PRO A 198 13.68 -11.12 -5.89
N GLU A 199 14.58 -12.02 -5.49
CA GLU A 199 14.31 -13.03 -4.47
C GLU A 199 14.01 -12.40 -3.10
N VAL A 200 14.73 -11.33 -2.75
CA VAL A 200 14.48 -10.57 -1.52
C VAL A 200 13.10 -9.90 -1.56
N VAL A 201 12.70 -9.37 -2.72
CA VAL A 201 11.37 -8.77 -2.88
C VAL A 201 10.27 -9.82 -2.69
N GLU A 202 10.46 -11.04 -3.20
CA GLU A 202 9.52 -12.13 -3.02
C GLU A 202 9.39 -12.56 -1.55
N VAL A 203 10.51 -12.68 -0.83
CA VAL A 203 10.51 -12.98 0.60
C VAL A 203 9.79 -11.89 1.40
N LEU A 204 9.98 -10.62 1.03
CA LEU A 204 9.29 -9.49 1.67
C LEU A 204 7.80 -9.48 1.35
N TRP A 205 7.42 -9.82 0.10
CA TRP A 205 6.02 -9.96 -0.31
C TRP A 205 5.28 -10.96 0.59
N LYS A 206 5.87 -12.13 0.83
CA LYS A 206 5.32 -13.19 1.71
C LYS A 206 5.07 -12.74 3.15
N ARG A 207 5.71 -11.65 3.59
CA ARG A 207 5.56 -11.06 4.93
C ARG A 207 4.59 -9.86 4.97
N THR A 208 4.03 -9.47 3.83
CA THR A 208 3.06 -8.37 3.74
C THR A 208 1.72 -8.75 4.36
N THR A 209 0.97 -7.75 4.80
CA THR A 209 -0.42 -7.95 5.20
C THR A 209 -1.31 -8.34 4.02
N ARG A 210 -0.93 -7.96 2.79
CA ARG A 210 -1.59 -8.42 1.56
C ARG A 210 -1.44 -9.93 1.37
N SER A 211 -0.22 -10.47 1.48
CA SER A 211 0.04 -11.91 1.34
C SER A 211 -0.70 -12.76 2.38
N LYS A 212 -0.90 -12.25 3.60
CA LYS A 212 -1.74 -12.94 4.62
C LYS A 212 -3.21 -13.06 4.18
N ILE A 213 -3.73 -12.10 3.42
CA ILE A 213 -5.09 -12.19 2.87
C ILE A 213 -5.11 -13.17 1.69
N VAL A 214 -4.10 -13.12 0.82
CA VAL A 214 -3.97 -14.06 -0.31
C VAL A 214 -3.95 -15.50 0.19
N ALA A 215 -3.06 -15.83 1.13
CA ALA A 215 -2.95 -17.17 1.72
C ALA A 215 -4.22 -17.65 2.42
N LEU A 216 -5.10 -16.74 2.87
CA LEU A 216 -6.39 -17.10 3.45
C LEU A 216 -7.46 -17.34 2.37
N LEU A 217 -7.35 -16.68 1.23
CA LEU A 217 -8.27 -16.84 0.10
C LEU A 217 -7.94 -18.06 -0.76
N GLU A 218 -6.70 -18.56 -0.71
CA GLU A 218 -6.26 -19.78 -1.41
C GLU A 218 -7.22 -20.95 -1.12
N GLY A 219 -7.92 -21.39 -2.16
CA GLY A 219 -8.93 -22.45 -2.12
C GLY A 219 -10.15 -22.16 -1.24
N ARG A 220 -10.33 -20.93 -0.74
CA ARG A 220 -11.42 -20.59 0.18
C ARG A 220 -11.96 -19.17 -0.02
N PRO A 221 -13.01 -19.00 -0.84
CA PRO A 221 -13.72 -17.75 -0.93
C PRO A 221 -14.26 -17.30 0.43
N SER A 222 -13.98 -16.06 0.81
CA SER A 222 -14.24 -15.59 2.16
C SER A 222 -14.87 -14.19 2.20
N PRO A 223 -15.88 -13.96 3.07
CA PRO A 223 -16.41 -12.63 3.33
C PRO A 223 -15.43 -11.80 4.18
N LEU A 224 -15.59 -10.48 4.13
CA LEU A 224 -14.72 -9.54 4.86
C LEU A 224 -14.59 -9.85 6.36
N GLU A 225 -15.68 -10.21 7.02
CA GLU A 225 -15.69 -10.43 8.47
C GLU A 225 -14.84 -11.67 8.85
N TRP A 226 -14.87 -12.74 8.05
CA TRP A 226 -14.00 -13.91 8.27
C TRP A 226 -12.52 -13.59 8.00
N ILE A 227 -12.24 -12.80 6.97
CA ILE A 227 -10.87 -12.32 6.70
C ILE A 227 -10.36 -11.53 7.91
N ILE A 228 -11.17 -10.64 8.48
CA ILE A 228 -10.82 -9.85 9.67
C ILE A 228 -10.57 -10.74 10.88
N GLU A 229 -11.46 -11.69 11.15
CA GLU A 229 -11.38 -12.60 12.29
C GLU A 229 -10.12 -13.47 12.23
N ALA A 230 -9.89 -14.14 11.10
CA ALA A 230 -8.77 -15.05 10.93
C ALA A 230 -7.40 -14.32 10.89
N THR A 231 -7.34 -13.12 10.31
CA THR A 231 -6.09 -12.35 10.24
C THR A 231 -5.83 -11.48 11.46
N GLY A 232 -6.83 -11.25 12.32
CA GLY A 232 -6.79 -10.28 13.41
C GLY A 232 -6.61 -8.83 12.94
N MET A 233 -6.79 -8.55 11.65
CA MET A 233 -6.54 -7.23 11.08
C MET A 233 -7.69 -6.27 11.38
N PRO A 234 -7.41 -4.98 11.68
CA PRO A 234 -8.45 -3.96 11.70
C PRO A 234 -9.19 -3.88 10.35
N LYS A 235 -10.52 -3.76 10.38
CA LYS A 235 -11.40 -3.71 9.19
C LYS A 235 -10.91 -2.79 8.07
N ASN A 236 -10.40 -1.61 8.42
CA ASN A 236 -9.88 -0.65 7.45
C ASN A 236 -8.56 -1.06 6.80
N ILE A 237 -7.71 -1.85 7.48
CA ILE A 237 -6.48 -2.42 6.91
C ILE A 237 -6.85 -3.55 5.95
N ALA A 238 -7.72 -4.47 6.38
CA ALA A 238 -8.22 -5.55 5.53
C ALA A 238 -8.87 -4.99 4.24
N LEU A 239 -9.80 -4.03 4.37
CA LEU A 239 -10.44 -3.38 3.22
C LEU A 239 -9.46 -2.68 2.27
N ARG A 240 -8.42 -2.04 2.80
CA ARG A 240 -7.40 -1.36 1.98
C ARG A 240 -6.60 -2.37 1.17
N ASN A 241 -6.19 -3.48 1.78
CA ASN A 241 -5.42 -4.52 1.11
C ASN A 241 -6.26 -5.28 0.09
N LEU A 242 -7.50 -5.65 0.44
CA LEU A 242 -8.46 -6.22 -0.51
C LEU A 242 -8.69 -5.30 -1.71
N ARG A 243 -8.87 -4.00 -1.48
CA ARG A 243 -9.02 -3.04 -2.57
C ARG A 243 -7.83 -3.06 -3.53
N ARG A 244 -6.61 -3.19 -3.02
CA ARG A 244 -5.42 -3.27 -3.87
C ARG A 244 -5.39 -4.56 -4.69
N LEU A 245 -5.72 -5.71 -4.10
CA LEU A 245 -5.85 -6.97 -4.83
C LEU A 245 -6.89 -6.85 -5.95
N LEU A 246 -8.05 -6.24 -5.65
CA LEU A 246 -9.09 -5.97 -6.64
C LEU A 246 -8.63 -4.99 -7.73
N GLU A 247 -7.89 -3.94 -7.38
CA GLU A 247 -7.38 -2.94 -8.35
C GLU A 247 -6.31 -3.52 -9.28
N HIS A 248 -5.51 -4.47 -8.79
CA HIS A 248 -4.52 -5.20 -9.58
C HIS A 248 -5.13 -6.36 -10.39
N GLY A 249 -6.34 -6.78 -10.06
CA GLY A 249 -6.99 -7.92 -10.71
C GLY A 249 -6.58 -9.26 -10.14
N ASP A 250 -5.91 -9.30 -8.98
CA ASP A 250 -5.48 -10.51 -8.26
C ASP A 250 -6.63 -11.17 -7.48
N ALA A 251 -7.70 -10.40 -7.22
CA ALA A 251 -8.90 -10.90 -6.58
C ALA A 251 -10.17 -10.44 -7.29
N VAL A 252 -11.24 -11.20 -7.06
CA VAL A 252 -12.61 -10.87 -7.47
C VAL A 252 -13.55 -10.98 -6.27
N TYR A 253 -14.82 -10.60 -6.46
CA TYR A 253 -15.86 -10.92 -5.50
C TYR A 253 -17.23 -11.07 -6.15
N ILE A 254 -18.11 -11.77 -5.45
CA ILE A 254 -19.55 -11.83 -5.73
C ILE A 254 -20.33 -11.25 -4.55
N TYR A 255 -21.60 -10.95 -4.77
CA TYR A 255 -22.52 -10.58 -3.72
C TYR A 255 -23.35 -11.78 -3.28
N THR A 256 -23.40 -12.01 -1.96
CA THR A 256 -24.19 -13.06 -1.31
C THR A 256 -24.94 -12.51 -0.09
N HIS A 257 -25.67 -13.35 0.64
CA HIS A 257 -26.26 -12.97 1.94
C HIS A 257 -25.21 -12.56 2.99
N LEU A 258 -23.95 -12.96 2.83
CA LEU A 258 -22.82 -12.58 3.69
C LEU A 258 -22.20 -11.23 3.28
N GLY A 259 -22.77 -10.55 2.28
CA GLY A 259 -22.19 -9.35 1.67
C GLY A 259 -21.25 -9.71 0.51
N LYS A 260 -20.08 -9.07 0.45
CA LYS A 260 -19.06 -9.40 -0.56
C LYS A 260 -18.27 -10.61 -0.10
N VAL A 261 -18.26 -11.66 -0.91
CA VAL A 261 -17.38 -12.82 -0.75
C VAL A 261 -16.27 -12.70 -1.78
N TYR A 262 -15.02 -12.64 -1.30
CA TYR A 262 -13.83 -12.44 -2.12
C TYR A 262 -13.17 -13.79 -2.42
N ALA A 263 -12.55 -13.91 -3.60
CA ALA A 263 -11.72 -15.05 -3.98
C ALA A 263 -10.52 -14.56 -4.81
N LEU A 264 -9.50 -15.39 -4.95
CA LEU A 264 -8.41 -15.14 -5.90
C LEU A 264 -8.96 -15.23 -7.33
N SER A 265 -8.41 -14.42 -8.23
CA SER A 265 -8.91 -14.31 -9.59
C SER A 265 -8.67 -15.56 -10.43
N GLU A 266 -7.61 -16.31 -10.11
CA GLU A 266 -7.26 -17.60 -10.71
C GLU A 266 -8.05 -18.79 -10.14
N GLU A 267 -8.86 -18.57 -9.10
CA GLU A 267 -9.60 -19.61 -8.34
C GLU A 267 -11.11 -19.32 -8.32
N ILE A 268 -11.64 -18.77 -9.43
CA ILE A 268 -13.05 -18.39 -9.56
C ILE A 268 -13.98 -19.60 -9.39
N GLU A 269 -13.53 -20.80 -9.77
CA GLU A 269 -14.29 -22.05 -9.65
C GLU A 269 -14.73 -22.34 -8.22
N PHE A 270 -13.96 -21.96 -7.19
CA PHE A 270 -14.38 -22.16 -5.81
C PHE A 270 -15.61 -21.31 -5.43
N LEU A 271 -15.80 -20.14 -6.07
CA LEU A 271 -17.04 -19.38 -5.88
C LEU A 271 -18.26 -20.14 -6.41
N TYR A 272 -18.10 -20.85 -7.54
CA TYR A 272 -19.16 -21.68 -8.12
C TYR A 272 -19.44 -22.94 -7.29
N GLN A 273 -18.42 -23.52 -6.66
CA GLN A 273 -18.56 -24.69 -5.78
C GLN A 273 -19.28 -24.32 -4.48
N GLU A 274 -18.89 -23.21 -3.85
CA GLU A 274 -19.38 -22.80 -2.53
C GLU A 274 -20.70 -22.00 -2.58
N PHE A 275 -20.95 -21.25 -3.66
CA PHE A 275 -22.13 -20.38 -3.78
C PHE A 275 -22.89 -20.55 -5.13
N PRO A 276 -23.22 -21.78 -5.55
CA PRO A 276 -23.87 -22.03 -6.84
C PRO A 276 -25.22 -21.31 -7.02
N GLU A 277 -25.98 -21.14 -5.94
CA GLU A 277 -27.28 -20.46 -5.94
C GLU A 277 -27.17 -18.95 -6.25
N TYR A 278 -26.03 -18.34 -5.94
CA TYR A 278 -25.73 -16.93 -6.28
C TYR A 278 -25.11 -16.76 -7.66
N LEU A 279 -24.82 -17.87 -8.36
CA LEU A 279 -24.14 -17.89 -9.66
C LEU A 279 -24.89 -18.68 -10.73
N THR A 280 -26.16 -19.00 -10.47
CA THR A 280 -27.06 -19.60 -11.45
C THR A 280 -27.99 -18.53 -12.02
N PRO A 281 -27.83 -18.12 -13.29
CA PRO A 281 -28.71 -17.14 -13.92
C PRO A 281 -30.16 -17.62 -13.98
N SER A 282 -31.10 -16.69 -13.87
CA SER A 282 -32.52 -16.97 -14.07
C SER A 282 -33.13 -16.10 -15.17
N SER A 283 -34.07 -16.67 -15.91
CA SER A 283 -34.92 -15.95 -16.88
C SER A 283 -35.87 -14.95 -16.22
N ASN A 284 -36.09 -15.02 -14.91
CA ASN A 284 -36.94 -14.07 -14.17
C ASN A 284 -36.19 -12.80 -13.75
N VAL A 285 -34.92 -12.66 -14.14
CA VAL A 285 -34.09 -11.50 -13.86
C VAL A 285 -33.76 -10.79 -15.16
N GLU A 286 -34.09 -9.51 -15.23
CA GLU A 286 -33.56 -8.62 -16.27
C GLU A 286 -32.46 -7.75 -15.69
N VAL A 287 -31.40 -7.55 -16.45
CA VAL A 287 -30.25 -6.76 -16.00
C VAL A 287 -30.02 -5.59 -16.93
N LYS A 288 -29.77 -4.43 -16.35
CA LYS A 288 -29.10 -3.29 -16.98
C LYS A 288 -27.66 -3.22 -16.48
N ALA A 289 -26.71 -3.60 -17.32
CA ALA A 289 -25.28 -3.54 -17.04
C ALA A 289 -24.67 -2.28 -17.68
N ARG A 290 -23.88 -1.53 -16.91
CA ARG A 290 -23.17 -0.34 -17.35
C ARG A 290 -21.67 -0.52 -17.10
N PRO A 291 -20.86 -0.74 -18.16
CA PRO A 291 -19.42 -0.94 -18.00
C PRO A 291 -18.73 0.36 -17.61
N ILE A 292 -17.69 0.24 -16.80
CA ILE A 292 -16.72 1.30 -16.52
C ILE A 292 -15.55 1.07 -17.48
N MET A 293 -15.37 1.98 -18.43
CA MET A 293 -14.36 1.85 -19.47
C MET A 293 -12.94 1.98 -18.90
N PRO A 294 -11.88 1.60 -19.63
CA PRO A 294 -10.49 1.79 -19.19
C PRO A 294 -10.18 3.23 -18.76
N SER A 295 -10.79 4.23 -19.43
CA SER A 295 -10.69 5.66 -19.08
C SER A 295 -11.32 6.03 -17.74
N GLY A 296 -12.04 5.12 -17.09
CA GLY A 296 -12.82 5.36 -15.88
C GLY A 296 -14.21 5.94 -16.13
N VAL A 297 -14.53 6.32 -17.37
CA VAL A 297 -15.85 6.87 -17.75
C VAL A 297 -16.86 5.74 -17.87
N LEU A 298 -18.10 6.00 -17.45
CA LEU A 298 -19.21 5.07 -17.62
C LEU A 298 -19.60 4.95 -19.10
N GLY A 299 -19.56 3.72 -19.61
CA GLY A 299 -20.02 3.39 -20.96
C GLY A 299 -21.55 3.43 -21.10
N ARG A 300 -22.01 3.13 -22.32
CA ARG A 300 -23.44 2.95 -22.62
C ARG A 300 -23.95 1.69 -21.93
N SER A 301 -25.16 1.79 -21.36
CA SER A 301 -25.78 0.63 -20.70
C SER A 301 -26.26 -0.40 -21.71
N VAL A 302 -26.13 -1.67 -21.32
CA VAL A 302 -26.67 -2.83 -22.03
C VAL A 302 -27.76 -3.43 -21.16
N SER A 303 -28.96 -3.61 -21.72
CA SER A 303 -30.11 -4.16 -20.97
C SER A 303 -30.77 -5.33 -21.67
N GLY A 304 -31.27 -6.29 -20.88
CA GLY A 304 -32.18 -7.34 -21.30
C GLY A 304 -31.89 -8.68 -20.63
N SER A 305 -32.19 -9.77 -21.35
CA SER A 305 -31.91 -11.14 -20.95
C SER A 305 -30.42 -11.44 -20.87
N TYR A 306 -30.08 -12.53 -20.17
CA TYR A 306 -28.70 -12.97 -19.93
C TYR A 306 -27.84 -12.97 -21.20
N TRP A 307 -28.24 -13.73 -22.22
CA TRP A 307 -27.47 -13.87 -23.45
C TRP A 307 -27.29 -12.56 -24.22
N LYS A 308 -28.34 -11.72 -24.26
CA LYS A 308 -28.27 -10.41 -24.91
C LYS A 308 -27.26 -9.48 -24.21
N VAL A 309 -27.22 -9.51 -22.88
CA VAL A 309 -26.25 -8.72 -22.11
C VAL A 309 -24.85 -9.32 -22.26
N TYR A 310 -24.71 -10.63 -22.12
CA TYR A 310 -23.45 -11.37 -22.25
C TYR A 310 -22.75 -11.09 -23.59
N GLU A 311 -23.42 -11.34 -24.71
CA GLU A 311 -22.83 -11.15 -26.05
C GLU A 311 -22.36 -9.71 -26.30
N ARG A 312 -23.15 -8.72 -25.87
CA ARG A 312 -22.80 -7.31 -26.03
C ARG A 312 -21.64 -6.91 -25.14
N MET A 313 -21.59 -7.40 -23.91
CA MET A 313 -20.48 -7.15 -22.98
C MET A 313 -19.20 -7.85 -23.44
N VAL A 314 -19.27 -9.08 -23.99
CA VAL A 314 -18.13 -9.77 -24.62
C VAL A 314 -17.59 -8.97 -25.81
N LYS A 315 -18.46 -8.42 -26.67
CA LYS A 315 -18.03 -7.53 -27.77
C LYS A 315 -17.28 -6.31 -27.27
N LEU A 316 -17.73 -5.71 -26.16
CA LEU A 316 -17.03 -4.59 -25.52
C LEU A 316 -15.69 -5.04 -24.93
N LEU A 317 -15.64 -6.17 -24.23
CA LEU A 317 -14.41 -6.72 -23.69
C LEU A 317 -13.38 -6.97 -24.79
N LYS A 318 -13.76 -7.64 -25.89
CA LYS A 318 -12.89 -7.89 -27.05
C LYS A 318 -12.40 -6.61 -27.71
N LYS A 319 -13.23 -5.56 -27.74
CA LYS A 319 -12.88 -4.27 -28.35
C LYS A 319 -11.88 -3.47 -27.51
N TYR A 320 -12.00 -3.49 -26.19
CA TYR A 320 -11.22 -2.62 -25.30
C TYR A 320 -10.13 -3.36 -24.51
N GLY A 321 -10.09 -4.70 -24.59
CA GLY A 321 -9.19 -5.57 -23.82
C GLY A 321 -9.59 -5.71 -22.35
N VAL A 322 -10.06 -4.63 -21.71
CA VAL A 322 -10.46 -4.63 -20.30
C VAL A 322 -11.66 -3.73 -20.04
N ILE A 323 -12.51 -4.16 -19.11
CA ILE A 323 -13.57 -3.35 -18.50
C ILE A 323 -13.18 -3.16 -17.03
N ARG A 324 -13.02 -1.92 -16.56
CA ARG A 324 -12.49 -1.64 -15.21
C ARG A 324 -13.45 -2.05 -14.07
N GLY A 325 -14.71 -2.29 -14.41
CA GLY A 325 -15.76 -2.70 -13.50
C GLY A 325 -17.13 -2.53 -14.14
N VAL A 326 -18.20 -2.94 -13.45
CA VAL A 326 -19.56 -2.88 -13.99
C VAL A 326 -20.52 -2.43 -12.91
N GLN A 327 -21.34 -1.43 -13.21
CA GLN A 327 -22.52 -1.09 -12.42
C GLN A 327 -23.71 -1.86 -12.98
N VAL A 328 -24.46 -2.53 -12.11
CA VAL A 328 -25.56 -3.39 -12.50
C VAL A 328 -26.81 -3.00 -11.74
N SER A 329 -27.93 -2.88 -12.47
CA SER A 329 -29.27 -2.81 -11.91
C SER A 329 -30.04 -4.06 -12.35
N SER A 330 -30.30 -4.96 -11.41
CA SER A 330 -31.05 -6.20 -11.63
C SER A 330 -32.50 -6.02 -11.19
N ILE A 331 -33.43 -6.39 -12.06
CA ILE A 331 -34.87 -6.38 -11.81
C ILE A 331 -35.30 -7.84 -11.66
N VAL A 332 -35.55 -8.26 -10.42
CA VAL A 332 -35.94 -9.64 -10.09
C VAL A 332 -37.45 -9.72 -9.95
N LYS A 333 -38.10 -10.59 -10.74
CA LYS A 333 -39.52 -10.87 -10.63
C LYS A 333 -39.76 -11.97 -9.60
N LEU A 334 -40.31 -11.61 -8.44
CA LEU A 334 -40.60 -12.56 -7.37
C LEU A 334 -41.86 -13.38 -7.68
N LYS A 335 -42.00 -14.54 -7.04
CA LYS A 335 -43.18 -15.42 -7.16
C LYS A 335 -44.50 -14.73 -6.82
N THR A 336 -44.46 -13.69 -5.97
CA THR A 336 -45.62 -12.86 -5.60
C THR A 336 -46.04 -11.87 -6.70
N GLY A 337 -45.28 -11.76 -7.80
CA GLY A 337 -45.48 -10.75 -8.84
C GLY A 337 -44.79 -9.41 -8.55
N VAL A 338 -44.23 -9.22 -7.36
CA VAL A 338 -43.49 -8.02 -6.99
C VAL A 338 -42.15 -7.97 -7.73
N LEU A 339 -41.82 -6.80 -8.27
CA LEU A 339 -40.51 -6.53 -8.87
C LEU A 339 -39.57 -5.97 -7.80
N LYS A 340 -38.42 -6.60 -7.60
CA LYS A 340 -37.37 -6.11 -6.72
C LYS A 340 -36.20 -5.59 -7.52
N LEU A 341 -35.83 -4.32 -7.30
CA LEU A 341 -34.65 -3.70 -7.89
C LEU A 341 -33.44 -3.89 -6.96
N VAL A 342 -32.35 -4.43 -7.49
CA VAL A 342 -31.07 -4.61 -6.79
C VAL A 342 -29.97 -3.90 -7.56
N ASN A 343 -29.24 -2.99 -6.91
CA ASN A 343 -28.14 -2.26 -7.53
C ASN A 343 -26.80 -2.77 -7.00
N LEU A 344 -25.96 -3.31 -7.88
CA LEU A 344 -24.66 -3.88 -7.56
C LEU A 344 -23.56 -3.11 -8.29
N LYS A 345 -22.36 -3.11 -7.72
CA LYS A 345 -21.18 -2.50 -8.36
C LYS A 345 -19.98 -3.41 -8.21
N TYR A 346 -19.50 -3.96 -9.31
CA TYR A 346 -18.27 -4.75 -9.38
C TYR A 346 -17.11 -3.80 -9.70
N SER A 347 -16.12 -3.75 -8.81
CA SER A 347 -15.01 -2.78 -8.85
C SER A 347 -13.65 -3.49 -8.93
N PHE A 348 -13.52 -4.41 -9.88
CA PHE A 348 -12.28 -5.09 -10.26
C PHE A 348 -12.19 -5.17 -11.79
N PRO A 349 -10.98 -5.20 -12.38
CA PRO A 349 -10.79 -5.39 -13.81
C PRO A 349 -11.41 -6.69 -14.31
N ILE A 350 -12.17 -6.59 -15.40
CA ILE A 350 -12.70 -7.70 -16.18
C ILE A 350 -11.92 -7.72 -17.48
N ASP A 351 -10.94 -8.60 -17.55
CA ASP A 351 -9.99 -8.81 -18.65
C ASP A 351 -10.16 -10.18 -19.32
N SER A 352 -11.07 -11.03 -18.81
CA SER A 352 -11.41 -12.34 -19.36
C SER A 352 -12.92 -12.54 -19.48
N GLU A 353 -13.34 -13.42 -20.40
CA GLU A 353 -14.75 -13.83 -20.51
C GLU A 353 -15.23 -14.53 -19.22
N GLU A 354 -14.33 -15.22 -18.51
CA GLU A 354 -14.63 -15.88 -17.23
C GLU A 354 -15.01 -14.87 -16.12
N LYS A 355 -14.21 -13.81 -15.92
CA LYS A 355 -14.56 -12.75 -14.96
C LYS A 355 -15.85 -12.03 -15.36
N LEU A 356 -16.09 -11.85 -16.66
CA LEU A 356 -17.34 -11.27 -17.15
C LEU A 356 -18.53 -12.19 -16.85
N LYS A 357 -18.37 -13.49 -17.09
CA LYS A 357 -19.37 -14.50 -16.80
C LYS A 357 -19.70 -14.53 -15.31
N LEU A 358 -18.70 -14.53 -14.42
CA LEU A 358 -18.88 -14.45 -12.97
C LEU A 358 -19.76 -13.27 -12.55
N VAL A 359 -19.46 -12.08 -13.07
CA VAL A 359 -20.22 -10.85 -12.77
C VAL A 359 -21.67 -10.96 -13.25
N LEU A 360 -21.89 -11.47 -14.46
CA LEU A 360 -23.22 -11.59 -15.03
C LEU A 360 -24.03 -12.70 -14.37
N ASP A 361 -23.43 -13.85 -14.08
CA ASP A 361 -24.05 -14.95 -13.34
C ASP A 361 -24.54 -14.48 -11.98
N ASN A 362 -23.71 -13.71 -11.27
CA ASN A 362 -24.11 -13.13 -10.01
C ASN A 362 -25.24 -12.11 -10.18
N ALA A 363 -25.16 -11.23 -11.17
CA ALA A 363 -26.19 -10.22 -11.41
C ALA A 363 -27.54 -10.78 -11.90
N PHE A 364 -27.55 -11.94 -12.56
CA PHE A 364 -28.75 -12.59 -13.09
C PHE A 364 -29.32 -13.69 -12.17
N SER A 365 -28.68 -13.97 -11.04
CA SER A 365 -29.24 -14.90 -10.05
C SER A 365 -30.46 -14.28 -9.36
N GLU A 366 -31.56 -15.03 -9.21
CA GLU A 366 -32.71 -14.60 -8.41
C GLU A 366 -32.33 -14.39 -6.94
N THR A 367 -31.36 -15.15 -6.44
CA THR A 367 -30.94 -15.17 -5.03
C THR A 367 -30.37 -13.84 -4.57
N ILE A 368 -29.91 -12.98 -5.49
CA ILE A 368 -29.49 -11.60 -5.14
C ILE A 368 -30.62 -10.76 -4.58
N ALA A 369 -31.87 -11.13 -4.83
CA ALA A 369 -33.02 -10.51 -4.18
C ALA A 369 -33.00 -10.67 -2.66
N ASN A 370 -32.24 -11.61 -2.11
CA ASN A 370 -32.11 -11.82 -0.66
C ASN A 370 -30.99 -10.97 -0.02
N ILE A 371 -30.19 -10.26 -0.82
CA ILE A 371 -29.14 -9.40 -0.31
C ILE A 371 -29.80 -8.23 0.43
N LYS A 372 -29.37 -7.99 1.68
CA LYS A 372 -29.78 -6.82 2.45
C LYS A 372 -29.12 -5.56 1.86
N PRO A 373 -29.85 -4.43 1.76
CA PRO A 373 -29.31 -3.17 1.23
C PRO A 373 -28.01 -2.71 1.87
#